data_AF-A0A1M5KUY4-F1
#
_entry.id   AF-A0A1M5KUY4-F1
#
_cell.length_a   1.000
_cell.length_b   1.000
_cell.length_c   1.000
_cell.angle_alpha   90.00
_cell.angle_beta   90.00
_cell.angle_gamma   90.00
#
_symmetry.space_group_name_H-M   'P 1'
#
loop_
_entity.id
_entity.type
_entity.pdbx_description
1 polymer ?
#
loop_
_entity_poly.entity_id
_entity_poly.type
_entity_poly.pdbx_seq_one_letter_code
_entity_poly.pdbx_strand_id
1 'polypeptide(L)'
;MIRLTQEQIDKKIDFIKQYLNSANAADGSKVDANANVTSKNIATMEAEINKDVNIQVNRELIKQKINALYGEELANEYIRQIESHEIYVHDETSLKPYCTSISMYPFLLDGLTKLGGESRAPKHLESFCGEFVNLVFAISSQFAGALATVEFLMYFDHFASVDYGEDYLNTNQKLIENHLQHVVYAINQPAAARGYQSVFWNISLYDEAYFNSMFGDFVFPDMTKPQWKSVKKLQTFFMKWFNQERSRAILTFPVVTAAMLTKDGQPVDLEFTEMCAQELSEGNSFFIYQSENADSLASCCRLRNEISDNTFSYSLGAGGVATGSINVITLNMNRLIQNNANIVEEVKKVHKYQVAFRKLMEEYYEAGLLPAYSAGFISLEKQFLTIGINGMVEAAESQGVTVGNNKTYKNFVNKYLKLIYDENRAGKLEYGYMFNTEFVPAENLGVKNAKWDMEDGLIVNRDCYNSYFYIVEDETTNSLDKIVLHGSETIKYLDGGSALHLNLEETPNKEGFIKLIYATAKAGCNYFCFNIRITICNDCDHIDKSTVFRCKECESTNIDHATRVIGYLKRVSNFSSGRQKEHHLRHYHTETKNTSLNTHRVSLLQKIEAQPLVKAIYEEL
;
A
#
# COMPACT_ATOMS: atom_id res chain seq x y z
N MET A 1 -34.38 -21.64 -2.48
CA MET A 1 -32.97 -22.08 -2.52
C MET A 1 -32.62 -22.31 -3.99
N ILE A 2 -31.55 -21.70 -4.50
CA ILE A 2 -31.09 -21.92 -5.87
C ILE A 2 -30.51 -23.33 -5.97
N ARG A 3 -30.93 -24.12 -6.97
CA ARG A 3 -30.43 -25.48 -7.19
C ARG A 3 -29.34 -25.45 -8.26
N LEU A 4 -28.11 -25.78 -7.89
CA LEU A 4 -27.00 -25.89 -8.83
C LEU A 4 -27.19 -27.09 -9.78
N THR A 5 -26.71 -26.95 -11.01
CA THR A 5 -26.60 -28.07 -11.95
C THR A 5 -25.51 -29.05 -11.49
N GLN A 6 -25.56 -30.31 -11.95
CA GLN A 6 -24.51 -31.28 -11.63
C GLN A 6 -23.13 -30.78 -12.08
N GLU A 7 -23.04 -30.16 -13.27
CA GLU A 7 -21.79 -29.58 -13.77
C GLU A 7 -21.24 -28.47 -12.85
N GLN A 8 -22.10 -27.60 -12.31
CA GLN A 8 -21.69 -26.57 -11.36
C GLN A 8 -21.18 -27.20 -10.06
N ILE A 9 -21.86 -28.24 -9.56
CA ILE A 9 -21.42 -28.99 -8.37
C ILE A 9 -20.06 -29.64 -8.62
N ASP A 10 -19.89 -30.31 -9.76
CA ASP A 10 -18.64 -30.98 -10.13
C ASP A 10 -17.48 -29.97 -10.23
N LYS A 11 -17.71 -28.79 -10.81
CA LYS A 11 -16.73 -27.68 -10.82
C LYS A 11 -16.32 -27.23 -9.42
N LYS A 12 -17.26 -27.16 -8.46
CA LYS A 12 -16.94 -26.83 -7.06
C LYS A 12 -16.15 -27.95 -6.37
N ILE A 13 -16.52 -29.21 -6.61
CA ILE A 13 -15.80 -30.37 -6.11
C ILE A 13 -14.37 -30.40 -6.67
N ASP A 14 -14.20 -30.11 -7.95
CA ASP A 14 -12.89 -30.07 -8.59
C ASP A 14 -12.04 -28.91 -8.09
N PHE A 15 -12.63 -27.75 -7.77
CA PHE A 15 -11.93 -26.71 -7.02
C PHE A 15 -11.39 -27.23 -5.68
N ILE A 16 -12.21 -27.95 -4.90
CA ILE A 16 -11.77 -28.53 -3.62
C ILE A 16 -10.61 -29.51 -3.84
N LYS A 17 -10.72 -30.42 -4.81
CA LYS A 17 -9.64 -31.36 -5.16
C LYS A 17 -8.34 -30.64 -5.52
N GLN A 18 -8.43 -29.52 -6.23
CA GLN A 18 -7.26 -28.72 -6.57
C GLN A 18 -6.69 -28.00 -5.36
N TYR A 19 -7.54 -27.36 -4.55
CA TYR A 19 -7.12 -26.70 -3.31
C TYR A 19 -6.42 -27.69 -2.37
N LEU A 20 -6.90 -28.94 -2.24
CA LEU A 20 -6.24 -29.99 -1.46
C LEU A 20 -4.78 -30.21 -1.88
N ASN A 21 -4.48 -30.10 -3.18
CA ASN A 21 -3.16 -30.37 -3.76
C ASN A 21 -2.29 -29.12 -3.99
N SER A 22 -2.77 -27.90 -3.72
CA SER A 22 -1.98 -26.66 -3.88
C SER A 22 -0.81 -26.59 -2.90
N ALA A 23 0.31 -26.00 -3.33
CA ALA A 23 1.53 -25.86 -2.52
C ALA A 23 1.34 -24.92 -1.32
N ASN A 24 0.65 -23.79 -1.52
CA ASN A 24 0.32 -22.83 -0.46
C ASN A 24 -1.10 -22.25 -0.64
N ALA A 25 -1.53 -21.39 0.28
CA ALA A 25 -2.87 -20.80 0.24
C ALA A 25 -3.08 -19.83 -0.94
N ALA A 26 -2.01 -19.12 -1.36
CA ALA A 26 -2.05 -18.21 -2.49
C ALA A 26 -2.30 -18.99 -3.80
N ASP A 27 -1.55 -20.06 -4.06
CA ASP A 27 -1.75 -20.93 -5.24
C ASP A 27 -3.08 -21.69 -5.18
N GLY A 28 -3.65 -21.93 -4.00
CA GLY A 28 -5.00 -22.49 -3.84
C GLY A 28 -6.12 -21.53 -4.23
N SER A 29 -5.86 -20.23 -4.19
CA SER A 29 -6.85 -19.17 -4.42
C SER A 29 -6.78 -18.72 -5.87
N LYS A 30 -7.49 -19.42 -6.76
CA LYS A 30 -7.34 -19.30 -8.22
C LYS A 30 -7.62 -17.92 -8.81
N VAL A 31 -8.62 -17.22 -8.28
CA VAL A 31 -9.09 -15.96 -8.88
C VAL A 31 -8.43 -14.74 -8.24
N ASP A 32 -8.02 -14.86 -6.99
CA ASP A 32 -7.53 -13.77 -6.16
C ASP A 32 -6.57 -14.34 -5.10
N ALA A 33 -5.33 -14.61 -5.54
CA ALA A 33 -4.29 -15.13 -4.66
C ALA A 33 -3.82 -14.05 -3.69
N ASN A 34 -3.74 -14.39 -2.40
CA ASN A 34 -3.39 -13.44 -1.37
C ASN A 34 -2.36 -14.06 -0.41
N ALA A 35 -1.13 -13.53 -0.41
CA ALA A 35 -0.05 -14.01 0.46
C ALA A 35 -0.31 -13.76 1.96
N ASN A 36 -1.34 -12.96 2.29
CA ASN A 36 -1.72 -12.67 3.66
C ASN A 36 -2.26 -13.91 4.40
N VAL A 37 -2.77 -14.93 3.69
CA VAL A 37 -3.10 -16.23 4.31
C VAL A 37 -1.83 -17.07 4.45
N THR A 38 -1.44 -17.37 5.70
CA THR A 38 -0.20 -18.10 5.96
C THR A 38 -0.29 -19.60 5.70
N SER A 39 -1.43 -20.21 6.01
CA SER A 39 -1.61 -21.66 5.89
C SER A 39 -2.93 -22.00 5.20
N LYS A 40 -2.89 -23.07 4.39
CA LYS A 40 -4.11 -23.66 3.83
C LYS A 40 -4.99 -24.18 4.96
N ASN A 41 -6.26 -23.83 4.94
CA ASN A 41 -7.22 -24.25 5.95
C ASN A 41 -8.64 -24.28 5.34
N ILE A 42 -9.57 -24.92 6.06
CA ILE A 42 -10.96 -25.09 5.59
C ILE A 42 -11.71 -23.75 5.48
N ALA A 43 -11.50 -22.81 6.39
CA ALA A 43 -12.17 -21.52 6.38
C ALA A 43 -11.80 -20.68 5.15
N THR A 44 -10.52 -20.69 4.76
CA THR A 44 -10.08 -20.05 3.51
C THR A 44 -10.68 -20.76 2.30
N MET A 45 -10.64 -22.10 2.24
CA MET A 45 -11.22 -22.85 1.11
C MET A 45 -12.73 -22.55 0.93
N GLU A 46 -13.49 -22.48 2.02
CA GLU A 46 -14.91 -22.12 2.01
C GLU A 46 -15.16 -20.67 1.57
N ALA A 47 -14.27 -19.74 1.91
CA ALA A 47 -14.34 -18.37 1.43
C ALA A 47 -14.00 -18.26 -0.08
N GLU A 48 -13.09 -19.09 -0.60
CA GLU A 48 -12.66 -19.07 -2.00
C GLU A 48 -13.65 -19.75 -2.95
N ILE A 49 -14.35 -20.81 -2.51
CA ILE A 49 -15.13 -21.70 -3.38
C ILE A 49 -16.23 -20.99 -4.20
N ASN A 50 -16.74 -19.85 -3.72
CA ASN A 50 -17.83 -19.10 -4.34
C ASN A 50 -17.38 -17.76 -4.97
N LYS A 51 -16.08 -17.44 -4.97
CA LYS A 51 -15.61 -16.15 -5.52
C LYS A 51 -15.93 -15.96 -6.99
N ASP A 52 -15.86 -17.02 -7.79
CA ASP A 52 -16.29 -17.05 -9.21
C ASP A 52 -17.78 -16.72 -9.41
N VAL A 53 -18.64 -17.13 -8.47
CA VAL A 53 -20.07 -16.78 -8.48
C VAL A 53 -20.23 -15.31 -8.10
N ASN A 54 -19.55 -14.85 -7.06
CA ASN A 54 -19.59 -13.45 -6.66
C ASN A 54 -19.12 -12.52 -7.78
N ILE A 55 -18.07 -12.89 -8.52
CA ILE A 55 -17.60 -12.14 -9.69
C ILE A 55 -18.73 -11.97 -10.71
N GLN A 56 -19.41 -13.04 -11.08
CA GLN A 56 -20.48 -12.99 -12.08
C GLN A 56 -21.66 -12.12 -11.60
N VAL A 57 -22.06 -12.25 -10.33
CA VAL A 57 -23.12 -11.43 -9.74
C VAL A 57 -22.71 -9.96 -9.72
N ASN A 58 -21.48 -9.65 -9.30
CA ASN A 58 -20.99 -8.28 -9.23
C ASN A 58 -20.92 -7.64 -10.63
N ARG A 59 -20.35 -8.35 -11.61
CA ARG A 59 -20.31 -7.88 -13.01
C ARG A 59 -21.70 -7.60 -13.55
N GLU A 60 -22.67 -8.47 -13.29
CA GLU A 60 -24.05 -8.28 -13.73
C GLU A 60 -24.72 -7.09 -13.04
N LEU A 61 -24.53 -6.90 -11.73
CA LEU A 61 -25.03 -5.72 -11.01
C LEU A 61 -24.49 -4.41 -11.61
N ILE A 62 -23.19 -4.36 -11.87
CA ILE A 62 -22.55 -3.19 -12.47
C ILE A 62 -22.99 -3.01 -13.91
N LYS A 63 -23.10 -4.08 -14.70
CA LYS A 63 -23.64 -4.05 -16.07
C LYS A 63 -25.05 -3.46 -16.10
N GLN A 64 -25.94 -3.91 -15.22
CA GLN A 64 -27.29 -3.36 -15.12
C GLN A 64 -27.29 -1.89 -14.74
N LYS A 65 -26.38 -1.49 -13.83
CA LYS A 65 -26.24 -0.09 -13.43
C LYS A 65 -25.72 0.78 -14.58
N ILE A 66 -24.74 0.31 -15.33
CA ILE A 66 -24.24 0.99 -16.54
C ILE A 66 -25.36 1.11 -17.58
N ASN A 67 -26.12 0.04 -17.81
CA ASN A 67 -27.25 0.07 -18.75
C ASN A 67 -28.28 1.14 -18.36
N ALA A 68 -28.64 1.21 -17.07
CA ALA A 68 -29.59 2.18 -16.56
C ALA A 68 -29.10 3.64 -16.70
N LEU A 69 -27.80 3.88 -16.57
CA LEU A 69 -27.22 5.24 -16.59
C LEU A 69 -26.78 5.71 -17.98
N TYR A 70 -26.28 4.78 -18.82
CA TYR A 70 -25.55 5.10 -20.04
C TYR A 70 -25.97 4.25 -21.25
N GLY A 71 -26.90 3.30 -21.08
CA GLY A 71 -27.43 2.45 -22.14
C GLY A 71 -26.70 1.12 -22.34
N GLU A 72 -27.35 0.24 -23.11
CA GLU A 72 -26.97 -1.16 -23.25
C GLU A 72 -25.63 -1.35 -23.97
N GLU A 73 -25.31 -0.48 -24.93
CA GLU A 73 -24.05 -0.53 -25.67
C GLU A 73 -22.84 -0.44 -24.73
N LEU A 74 -22.82 0.56 -23.84
CA LEU A 74 -21.73 0.73 -22.87
C LEU A 74 -21.71 -0.39 -21.82
N ALA A 75 -22.87 -0.92 -21.45
CA ALA A 75 -22.97 -2.03 -20.51
C ALA A 75 -22.36 -3.32 -21.10
N ASN A 76 -22.58 -3.57 -22.39
CA ASN A 76 -21.96 -4.70 -23.09
C ASN A 76 -20.47 -4.45 -23.33
N GLU A 77 -20.06 -3.21 -23.62
CA GLU A 77 -18.65 -2.83 -23.76
C GLU A 77 -17.87 -3.09 -22.47
N TYR A 78 -18.43 -2.76 -21.30
CA TYR A 78 -17.81 -3.08 -20.00
C TYR A 78 -17.43 -4.56 -19.88
N ILE A 79 -18.35 -5.46 -20.20
CA ILE A 79 -18.10 -6.90 -20.15
C ILE A 79 -17.05 -7.30 -21.20
N ARG A 80 -17.18 -6.79 -22.43
CA ARG A 80 -16.23 -7.06 -23.51
C ARG A 80 -14.81 -6.68 -23.10
N GLN A 81 -14.59 -5.50 -22.49
CA GLN A 81 -13.26 -5.04 -22.08
C GLN A 81 -12.62 -5.90 -21.00
N ILE A 82 -13.44 -6.47 -20.09
CA ILE A 82 -12.96 -7.41 -19.08
C ILE A 82 -12.57 -8.73 -19.74
N GLU A 83 -13.42 -9.26 -20.61
CA GLU A 83 -13.20 -10.54 -21.30
C GLU A 83 -12.07 -10.47 -22.34
N SER A 84 -11.82 -9.29 -22.93
CA SER A 84 -10.69 -9.02 -23.81
C SER A 84 -9.42 -8.58 -23.05
N HIS A 85 -9.45 -8.60 -21.73
CA HIS A 85 -8.31 -8.28 -20.85
C HIS A 85 -7.73 -6.86 -21.07
N GLU A 86 -8.53 -5.92 -21.58
CA GLU A 86 -8.16 -4.51 -21.72
C GLU A 86 -8.19 -3.78 -20.38
N ILE A 87 -9.14 -4.18 -19.53
CA ILE A 87 -9.28 -3.67 -18.17
C ILE A 87 -9.30 -4.81 -17.16
N TYR A 88 -8.91 -4.49 -15.93
CA TYR A 88 -9.00 -5.39 -14.78
C TYR A 88 -9.73 -4.69 -13.63
N VAL A 89 -10.85 -5.26 -13.21
CA VAL A 89 -11.61 -4.76 -12.06
C VAL A 89 -11.06 -5.43 -10.80
N HIS A 90 -10.50 -4.64 -9.89
CA HIS A 90 -9.96 -5.18 -8.64
C HIS A 90 -11.07 -5.57 -7.68
N ASP A 91 -10.80 -6.59 -6.85
CA ASP A 91 -11.67 -7.05 -5.77
C ASP A 91 -13.12 -7.39 -6.19
N GLU A 92 -13.36 -7.72 -7.46
CA GLU A 92 -14.70 -8.05 -7.98
C GLU A 92 -15.33 -9.32 -7.34
N THR A 93 -14.53 -10.05 -6.55
CA THR A 93 -14.98 -11.17 -5.70
C THR A 93 -15.81 -10.70 -4.47
N SER A 94 -15.81 -9.39 -4.21
CA SER A 94 -16.51 -8.70 -3.13
C SER A 94 -17.47 -7.65 -3.68
N LEU A 95 -18.59 -7.43 -2.97
CA LEU A 95 -19.57 -6.37 -3.29
C LEU A 95 -19.32 -5.08 -2.49
N LYS A 96 -18.19 -5.02 -1.78
CA LYS A 96 -17.83 -3.95 -0.84
C LYS A 96 -17.03 -2.86 -1.55
N PRO A 97 -17.01 -1.63 -1.02
CA PRO A 97 -16.00 -0.64 -1.42
C PRO A 97 -14.58 -1.16 -1.16
N TYR A 98 -13.60 -0.59 -1.87
CA TYR A 98 -12.23 -1.06 -1.85
C TYR A 98 -11.51 -0.77 -0.52
N CYS A 99 -10.98 0.43 -0.29
CA CYS A 99 -10.08 0.70 0.85
C CYS A 99 -10.38 2.03 1.55
N THR A 100 -9.91 2.17 2.78
CA THR A 100 -10.17 3.37 3.60
C THR A 100 -9.07 3.64 4.62
N SER A 101 -8.76 4.93 4.79
CA SER A 101 -8.26 5.50 6.03
C SER A 101 -9.43 6.13 6.76
N ILE A 102 -9.64 5.80 8.02
CA ILE A 102 -10.76 6.33 8.81
C ILE A 102 -10.31 7.45 9.72
N SER A 103 -11.22 8.37 10.04
CA SER A 103 -11.10 9.14 11.29
C SER A 103 -11.59 8.28 12.44
N MET A 104 -10.79 8.16 13.49
CA MET A 104 -11.16 7.46 14.71
C MET A 104 -11.90 8.35 15.71
N TYR A 105 -12.18 9.62 15.37
CA TYR A 105 -12.89 10.51 16.26
C TYR A 105 -14.30 10.00 16.67
N PRO A 106 -15.11 9.40 15.77
CA PRO A 106 -16.38 8.78 16.18
C PRO A 106 -16.21 7.66 17.20
N PHE A 107 -15.08 6.93 17.17
CA PHE A 107 -14.78 5.90 18.16
C PHE A 107 -14.54 6.49 19.56
N LEU A 108 -13.94 7.68 19.66
CA LEU A 108 -13.80 8.40 20.94
C LEU A 108 -15.13 8.90 21.52
N LEU A 109 -16.16 9.06 20.70
CA LEU A 109 -17.47 9.57 21.12
C LEU A 109 -18.44 8.44 21.45
N ASP A 110 -18.51 7.44 20.59
CA ASP A 110 -19.59 6.45 20.58
C ASP A 110 -19.09 5.01 20.83
N GLY A 111 -17.78 4.78 20.89
CA GLY A 111 -17.21 3.44 20.89
C GLY A 111 -17.59 2.69 19.61
N LEU A 112 -18.20 1.51 19.76
CA LEU A 112 -18.69 0.67 18.66
C LEU A 112 -20.22 0.66 18.55
N THR A 113 -20.92 1.46 19.36
CA THR A 113 -22.39 1.45 19.39
C THR A 113 -23.03 1.81 18.04
N LYS A 114 -22.43 2.74 17.30
CA LYS A 114 -22.88 3.11 15.94
C LYS A 114 -22.56 2.08 14.85
N LEU A 115 -21.76 1.06 15.16
CA LEU A 115 -21.48 -0.09 14.28
C LEU A 115 -22.31 -1.34 14.65
N GLY A 116 -23.27 -1.21 15.57
CA GLY A 116 -24.10 -2.31 16.05
C GLY A 116 -23.49 -3.13 17.19
N GLY A 117 -22.38 -2.65 17.77
CA GLY A 117 -21.82 -3.22 19.00
C GLY A 117 -22.42 -2.61 20.27
N GLU A 118 -21.98 -3.07 21.43
CA GLU A 118 -22.45 -2.57 22.75
C GLU A 118 -21.37 -1.72 23.47
N SER A 119 -20.12 -1.75 22.98
CA SER A 119 -19.00 -1.00 23.56
C SER A 119 -19.20 0.50 23.40
N ARG A 120 -19.14 1.23 24.51
CA ARG A 120 -19.17 2.71 24.55
C ARG A 120 -17.75 3.26 24.45
N ALA A 121 -17.61 4.58 24.28
CA ALA A 121 -16.31 5.24 24.19
C ALA A 121 -15.31 4.77 25.26
N PRO A 122 -14.06 4.46 24.87
CA PRO A 122 -13.02 4.05 25.80
C PRO A 122 -12.64 5.18 26.75
N LYS A 123 -12.25 4.82 27.97
CA LYS A 123 -11.86 5.78 29.03
C LYS A 123 -10.46 5.56 29.59
N HIS A 124 -9.95 4.35 29.40
CA HIS A 124 -8.67 3.86 29.91
C HIS A 124 -7.90 3.19 28.77
N LEU A 125 -6.58 3.10 28.88
CA LEU A 125 -5.72 2.51 27.86
C LEU A 125 -6.10 1.07 27.54
N GLU A 126 -6.45 0.28 28.57
CA GLU A 126 -6.89 -1.11 28.37
C GLU A 126 -8.18 -1.20 27.53
N SER A 127 -9.18 -0.39 27.86
CA SER A 127 -10.42 -0.31 27.08
C SER A 127 -10.17 0.20 25.66
N PHE A 128 -9.30 1.20 25.48
CA PHE A 128 -8.91 1.70 24.16
C PHE A 128 -8.28 0.60 23.31
N CYS A 129 -7.28 -0.12 23.84
CA CYS A 129 -6.61 -1.19 23.11
C CYS A 129 -7.56 -2.34 22.75
N GLY A 130 -8.37 -2.81 23.70
CA GLY A 130 -9.32 -3.91 23.46
C GLY A 130 -10.41 -3.55 22.46
N GLU A 131 -11.00 -2.37 22.58
CA GLU A 131 -12.04 -1.91 21.66
C GLU A 131 -11.47 -1.51 20.29
N PHE A 132 -10.24 -0.98 20.22
CA PHE A 132 -9.58 -0.67 18.97
C PHE A 132 -9.37 -1.92 18.10
N VAL A 133 -8.99 -3.06 18.69
CA VAL A 133 -8.89 -4.33 17.96
C VAL A 133 -10.25 -4.69 17.34
N ASN A 134 -11.33 -4.56 18.11
CA ASN A 134 -12.69 -4.79 17.60
C ASN A 134 -13.11 -3.78 16.52
N LEU A 135 -12.74 -2.50 16.66
CA LEU A 135 -12.96 -1.47 15.64
C LEU A 135 -12.31 -1.85 14.31
N VAL A 136 -11.03 -2.24 14.35
CA VAL A 136 -10.26 -2.64 13.16
C VAL A 136 -10.92 -3.84 12.46
N PHE A 137 -11.38 -4.85 13.21
CA PHE A 137 -12.13 -5.97 12.62
C PHE A 137 -13.50 -5.54 12.07
N ALA A 138 -14.25 -4.72 12.81
CA ALA A 138 -15.58 -4.28 12.41
C ALA A 138 -15.55 -3.43 11.12
N ILE A 139 -14.63 -2.48 11.03
CA ILE A 139 -14.45 -1.64 9.83
C ILE A 139 -13.90 -2.49 8.69
N SER A 140 -12.82 -3.25 8.90
CA SER A 140 -12.23 -4.04 7.81
C SER A 140 -13.20 -5.08 7.25
N SER A 141 -14.17 -5.59 8.02
CA SER A 141 -15.19 -6.49 7.48
C SER A 141 -16.10 -5.86 6.41
N GLN A 142 -16.13 -4.53 6.31
CA GLN A 142 -16.97 -3.75 5.39
C GLN A 142 -16.21 -3.25 4.15
N PHE A 143 -14.90 -3.48 4.06
CA PHE A 143 -14.05 -3.06 2.94
C PHE A 143 -13.25 -4.25 2.39
N ALA A 144 -12.97 -4.28 1.09
CA ALA A 144 -12.20 -5.35 0.48
C ALA A 144 -10.69 -5.26 0.82
N GLY A 145 -10.13 -4.06 0.70
CA GLY A 145 -8.72 -3.75 0.81
C GLY A 145 -8.26 -3.31 2.21
N ALA A 146 -7.27 -2.41 2.22
CA ALA A 146 -6.58 -1.97 3.42
C ALA A 146 -7.39 -0.99 4.30
N LEU A 147 -7.09 -1.02 5.59
CA LEU A 147 -7.57 -0.10 6.61
C LEU A 147 -6.38 0.68 7.21
N ALA A 148 -6.45 2.00 7.21
CA ALA A 148 -5.49 2.85 7.92
C ALA A 148 -6.14 3.56 9.12
N THR A 149 -5.40 3.64 10.21
CA THR A 149 -5.78 4.36 11.44
C THR A 149 -4.63 5.26 11.86
N VAL A 150 -4.46 6.37 11.14
CA VAL A 150 -3.27 7.23 11.21
C VAL A 150 -3.17 8.02 12.54
N GLU A 151 -4.22 7.98 13.36
CA GLU A 151 -4.30 8.59 14.70
C GLU A 151 -3.91 7.63 15.85
N PHE A 152 -3.62 6.36 15.55
CA PHE A 152 -3.47 5.29 16.56
C PHE A 152 -2.50 5.63 17.70
N LEU A 153 -1.27 6.05 17.38
CA LEU A 153 -0.28 6.36 18.41
C LEU A 153 -0.61 7.63 19.19
N MET A 154 -1.25 8.62 18.55
CA MET A 154 -1.71 9.83 19.24
C MET A 154 -2.80 9.52 20.26
N TYR A 155 -3.76 8.65 19.90
CA TYR A 155 -4.83 8.25 20.83
C TYR A 155 -4.28 7.34 21.93
N PHE A 156 -3.37 6.43 21.59
CA PHE A 156 -2.67 5.59 22.56
C PHE A 156 -1.93 6.45 23.60
N ASP A 157 -1.18 7.46 23.16
CA ASP A 157 -0.44 8.39 24.04
C ASP A 157 -1.37 9.12 25.02
N HIS A 158 -2.53 9.56 24.54
CA HIS A 158 -3.53 10.23 25.39
C HIS A 158 -4.04 9.30 26.50
N PHE A 159 -4.53 8.10 26.16
CA PHE A 159 -5.05 7.18 27.16
C PHE A 159 -3.96 6.64 28.10
N ALA A 160 -2.73 6.46 27.63
CA ALA A 160 -1.60 6.11 28.47
C ALA A 160 -1.29 7.24 29.49
N SER A 161 -1.34 8.49 29.04
CA SER A 161 -1.14 9.65 29.91
C SER A 161 -2.28 9.83 30.93
N VAL A 162 -3.52 9.53 30.55
CA VAL A 162 -4.69 9.56 31.45
C VAL A 162 -4.52 8.55 32.60
N ASP A 163 -4.08 7.32 32.29
CA ASP A 163 -3.99 6.25 33.30
C ASP A 163 -2.72 6.31 34.14
N TYR A 164 -1.58 6.71 33.54
CA TYR A 164 -0.26 6.55 34.14
C TYR A 164 0.54 7.86 34.26
N GLY A 165 -0.02 8.99 33.82
CA GLY A 165 0.64 10.31 33.83
C GLY A 165 1.60 10.53 32.65
N GLU A 166 2.09 11.75 32.49
CA GLU A 166 2.91 12.16 31.32
C GLU A 166 4.26 11.45 31.18
N ASP A 167 4.74 10.78 32.25
CA ASP A 167 6.03 10.07 32.26
C ASP A 167 5.85 8.54 32.19
N TYR A 168 4.69 8.08 31.71
CA TYR A 168 4.30 6.66 31.67
C TYR A 168 5.32 5.74 31.00
N LEU A 169 6.09 6.22 30.02
CA LEU A 169 7.13 5.42 29.36
C LEU A 169 8.29 5.07 30.30
N ASN A 170 8.60 5.93 31.27
CA ASN A 170 9.66 5.69 32.25
C ASN A 170 9.14 4.95 33.48
N THR A 171 7.90 5.25 33.91
CA THR A 171 7.31 4.67 35.13
C THR A 171 6.63 3.33 34.87
N ASN A 172 6.09 3.10 33.67
CA ASN A 172 5.21 1.97 33.35
C ASN A 172 5.61 1.24 32.06
N GLN A 173 6.86 1.37 31.60
CA GLN A 173 7.35 0.85 30.30
C GLN A 173 6.82 -0.54 29.94
N LYS A 174 6.97 -1.54 30.82
CA LYS A 174 6.55 -2.92 30.57
C LYS A 174 5.04 -3.07 30.33
N LEU A 175 4.22 -2.26 31.00
CA LEU A 175 2.76 -2.27 30.77
C LEU A 175 2.45 -1.69 29.39
N ILE A 176 3.15 -0.65 28.98
CA ILE A 176 3.01 -0.06 27.63
C ILE A 176 3.40 -1.06 26.54
N GLU A 177 4.51 -1.77 26.72
CA GLU A 177 4.93 -2.86 25.83
C GLU A 177 3.83 -3.91 25.70
N ASN A 178 3.22 -4.31 26.82
CA ASN A 178 2.14 -5.30 26.81
C ASN A 178 0.88 -4.78 26.09
N HIS A 179 0.51 -3.51 26.24
CA HIS A 179 -0.63 -2.93 25.53
C HIS A 179 -0.39 -2.85 24.01
N LEU A 180 0.81 -2.43 23.59
CA LEU A 180 1.21 -2.44 22.18
C LEU A 180 1.25 -3.87 21.64
N GLN A 181 1.84 -4.81 22.39
CA GLN A 181 1.91 -6.22 22.04
C GLN A 181 0.52 -6.82 21.83
N HIS A 182 -0.42 -6.54 22.75
CA HIS A 182 -1.80 -7.02 22.65
C HIS A 182 -2.43 -6.60 21.32
N VAL A 183 -2.39 -5.30 20.98
CA VAL A 183 -2.99 -4.80 19.73
C VAL A 183 -2.30 -5.38 18.50
N VAL A 184 -0.97 -5.32 18.45
CA VAL A 184 -0.18 -5.74 17.28
C VAL A 184 -0.35 -7.24 17.04
N TYR A 185 -0.22 -8.08 18.05
CA TYR A 185 -0.37 -9.53 17.87
C TYR A 185 -1.80 -9.91 17.53
N ALA A 186 -2.82 -9.29 18.15
CA ALA A 186 -4.22 -9.60 17.88
C ALA A 186 -4.59 -9.33 16.40
N ILE A 187 -4.16 -8.21 15.84
CA ILE A 187 -4.46 -7.84 14.44
C ILE A 187 -3.69 -8.71 13.43
N ASN A 188 -2.52 -9.23 13.81
CA ASN A 188 -1.78 -10.19 12.99
C ASN A 188 -2.36 -11.61 13.05
N GLN A 189 -3.27 -11.93 13.98
CA GLN A 189 -3.89 -13.24 14.01
C GLN A 189 -4.88 -13.41 12.85
N PRO A 190 -5.07 -14.66 12.36
CA PRO A 190 -6.06 -14.94 11.33
C PRO A 190 -7.46 -14.48 11.74
N ALA A 191 -8.09 -13.62 10.94
CA ALA A 191 -9.43 -13.12 11.23
C ALA A 191 -10.49 -14.06 10.67
N ALA A 192 -11.30 -14.66 11.54
CA ALA A 192 -12.35 -15.60 11.14
C ALA A 192 -13.33 -15.00 10.11
N ALA A 193 -13.74 -13.73 10.32
CA ALA A 193 -14.69 -13.03 9.45
C ALA A 193 -14.10 -12.59 8.09
N ARG A 194 -12.81 -12.80 7.83
CA ARG A 194 -12.14 -12.47 6.57
C ARG A 194 -11.53 -13.70 5.88
N GLY A 195 -12.18 -14.86 6.02
CA GLY A 195 -11.67 -16.09 5.40
C GLY A 195 -10.28 -16.48 5.90
N TYR A 196 -10.01 -16.23 7.19
CA TYR A 196 -8.71 -16.49 7.84
C TYR A 196 -7.56 -15.55 7.42
N GLN A 197 -7.86 -14.43 6.75
CA GLN A 197 -6.88 -13.38 6.46
C GLN A 197 -6.75 -12.41 7.64
N SER A 198 -5.52 -12.08 8.04
CA SER A 198 -5.27 -10.99 8.98
C SER A 198 -5.68 -9.65 8.38
N VAL A 199 -6.02 -8.66 9.20
CA VAL A 199 -6.46 -7.35 8.66
C VAL A 199 -5.26 -6.61 8.08
N PHE A 200 -5.37 -6.11 6.85
CA PHE A 200 -4.36 -5.23 6.28
C PHE A 200 -4.45 -3.86 6.94
N TRP A 201 -3.70 -3.71 8.03
CA TRP A 201 -3.70 -2.54 8.88
C TRP A 201 -2.47 -1.66 8.67
N ASN A 202 -2.68 -0.34 8.55
CA ASN A 202 -1.64 0.66 8.37
C ASN A 202 -1.69 1.72 9.49
N ILE A 203 -0.53 2.19 9.92
CA ILE A 203 -0.38 3.34 10.83
C ILE A 203 0.67 4.31 10.31
N SER A 204 0.66 5.52 10.86
CA SER A 204 1.61 6.58 10.50
C SER A 204 2.40 7.07 11.72
N LEU A 205 3.63 7.47 11.44
CA LEU A 205 4.49 8.26 12.32
C LEU A 205 4.71 9.60 11.64
N TYR A 206 4.90 10.66 12.42
CA TYR A 206 5.03 12.01 11.89
C TYR A 206 6.32 12.65 12.39
N ASP A 207 6.92 13.52 11.58
CA ASP A 207 7.77 14.58 12.10
C ASP A 207 6.93 15.71 12.76
N GLU A 208 7.58 16.64 13.45
CA GLU A 208 6.87 17.70 14.18
C GLU A 208 6.03 18.60 13.27
N ALA A 209 6.59 18.99 12.13
CA ALA A 209 5.94 19.93 11.23
C ALA A 209 4.72 19.27 10.55
N TYR A 210 4.83 18.00 10.18
CA TYR A 210 3.73 17.19 9.66
C TYR A 210 2.63 17.02 10.72
N PHE A 211 3.02 16.65 11.94
CA PHE A 211 2.08 16.46 13.06
C PHE A 211 1.32 17.74 13.35
N ASN A 212 2.03 18.87 13.47
CA ASN A 212 1.41 20.16 13.77
C ASN A 212 0.45 20.61 12.67
N SER A 213 0.80 20.36 11.40
CA SER A 213 -0.09 20.70 10.29
C SER A 213 -1.35 19.84 10.26
N MET A 214 -1.26 18.55 10.64
CA MET A 214 -2.40 17.63 10.63
C MET A 214 -3.26 17.68 11.89
N PHE A 215 -2.67 17.97 13.05
CA PHE A 215 -3.32 17.80 14.36
C PHE A 215 -3.22 19.04 15.27
N GLY A 216 -2.70 20.18 14.80
CA GLY A 216 -2.52 21.38 15.63
C GLY A 216 -3.83 21.93 16.23
N ASP A 217 -4.94 21.73 15.52
CA ASP A 217 -6.29 22.12 15.96
C ASP A 217 -7.12 20.95 16.51
N PHE A 218 -6.55 19.74 16.57
CA PHE A 218 -7.23 18.58 17.15
C PHE A 218 -7.39 18.73 18.67
N VAL A 219 -8.56 18.34 19.17
CA VAL A 219 -8.86 18.20 20.60
C VAL A 219 -9.58 16.88 20.86
N PHE A 220 -9.24 16.23 21.96
CA PHE A 220 -9.98 15.07 22.47
C PHE A 220 -11.37 15.50 22.99
N PRO A 221 -12.30 14.55 23.23
CA PRO A 221 -13.63 14.87 23.74
C PRO A 221 -13.64 15.63 25.08
N ASP A 222 -12.58 15.52 25.87
CA ASP A 222 -12.36 16.25 27.13
C ASP A 222 -11.72 17.63 26.93
N MET A 223 -11.62 18.10 25.68
CA MET A 223 -10.99 19.37 25.27
C MET A 223 -9.48 19.45 25.47
N THR A 224 -8.82 18.34 25.82
CA THR A 224 -7.36 18.31 25.89
C THR A 224 -6.75 18.26 24.48
N LYS A 225 -5.53 18.80 24.36
CA LYS A 225 -4.74 18.74 23.11
C LYS A 225 -3.67 17.64 23.19
N PRO A 226 -3.38 16.95 22.08
CA PRO A 226 -2.21 16.09 21.99
C PRO A 226 -0.92 16.83 22.36
N GLN A 227 -0.05 16.18 23.12
CA GLN A 227 1.24 16.75 23.50
C GLN A 227 2.33 16.18 22.59
N TRP A 228 2.79 16.98 21.62
CA TRP A 228 3.80 16.54 20.64
C TRP A 228 5.02 15.90 21.30
N LYS A 229 5.53 16.48 22.39
CA LYS A 229 6.69 15.94 23.12
C LYS A 229 6.46 14.52 23.64
N SER A 230 5.24 14.19 24.06
CA SER A 230 4.88 12.84 24.52
C SER A 230 4.70 11.89 23.33
N VAL A 231 3.94 12.31 22.32
CA VAL A 231 3.75 11.55 21.07
C VAL A 231 5.08 11.21 20.41
N LYS A 232 6.00 12.18 20.29
CA LYS A 232 7.35 11.97 19.75
C LYS A 232 8.11 10.87 20.51
N LYS A 233 8.09 10.91 21.85
CA LYS A 233 8.71 9.86 22.67
C LYS A 233 8.07 8.49 22.43
N LEU A 234 6.73 8.42 22.35
CA LEU A 234 6.01 7.18 22.06
C LEU A 234 6.33 6.66 20.66
N GLN A 235 6.42 7.51 19.64
CA GLN A 235 6.79 7.11 18.28
C GLN A 235 8.19 6.48 18.25
N THR A 236 9.18 7.12 18.89
CA THR A 236 10.54 6.57 19.01
C THR A 236 10.56 5.27 19.80
N PHE A 237 9.81 5.20 20.89
CA PHE A 237 9.67 3.98 21.69
C PHE A 237 9.06 2.84 20.88
N PHE A 238 7.95 3.10 20.20
CA PHE A 238 7.25 2.14 19.35
C PHE A 238 8.16 1.59 18.26
N MET A 239 8.94 2.44 17.59
CA MET A 239 9.87 2.00 16.54
C MET A 239 10.90 1.01 17.07
N LYS A 240 11.56 1.35 18.18
CA LYS A 240 12.54 0.48 18.84
C LYS A 240 11.92 -0.83 19.32
N TRP A 241 10.79 -0.74 20.02
CA TRP A 241 10.08 -1.90 20.53
C TRP A 241 9.62 -2.82 19.38
N PHE A 242 8.99 -2.27 18.35
CA PHE A 242 8.48 -3.05 17.22
C PHE A 242 9.61 -3.66 16.40
N ASN A 243 10.74 -2.97 16.26
CA ASN A 243 11.94 -3.53 15.65
C ASN A 243 12.41 -4.77 16.42
N GLN A 244 12.51 -4.69 17.75
CA GLN A 244 12.92 -5.82 18.60
C GLN A 244 11.91 -6.98 18.54
N GLU A 245 10.62 -6.66 18.57
CA GLU A 245 9.56 -7.66 18.52
C GLU A 245 9.55 -8.41 17.19
N ARG A 246 10.00 -7.74 16.11
CA ARG A 246 10.21 -8.37 14.80
C ARG A 246 11.35 -9.39 14.73
N SER A 247 12.19 -9.48 15.75
CA SER A 247 13.14 -10.60 15.90
C SER A 247 12.51 -11.85 16.51
N ARG A 248 11.30 -11.75 17.07
CA ARG A 248 10.53 -12.87 17.65
C ARG A 248 9.47 -13.40 16.70
N ALA A 249 8.84 -12.51 15.93
CA ALA A 249 7.86 -12.84 14.91
C ALA A 249 7.87 -11.80 13.80
N ILE A 250 7.64 -12.17 12.54
CA ILE A 250 7.74 -11.23 11.39
C ILE A 250 6.84 -9.98 11.55
N LEU A 251 5.64 -10.17 12.11
CA LEU A 251 4.62 -9.14 12.32
C LEU A 251 4.42 -8.26 11.07
N THR A 252 3.70 -8.83 10.08
CA THR A 252 3.39 -8.16 8.81
C THR A 252 2.67 -6.83 9.03
N PHE A 253 1.78 -6.78 10.02
CA PHE A 253 1.02 -5.58 10.39
C PHE A 253 1.44 -5.01 11.76
N PRO A 254 1.23 -3.71 12.01
CA PRO A 254 0.84 -2.72 11.02
C PRO A 254 1.94 -2.51 9.97
N VAL A 255 1.53 -2.16 8.75
CA VAL A 255 2.43 -1.48 7.82
C VAL A 255 2.62 -0.07 8.36
N VAL A 256 3.87 0.28 8.66
CA VAL A 256 4.24 1.57 9.27
C VAL A 256 4.74 2.50 8.17
N THR A 257 4.24 3.73 8.17
CA THR A 257 4.70 4.81 7.28
C THR A 257 5.19 6.00 8.09
N ALA A 258 6.45 6.38 7.93
CA ALA A 258 7.02 7.60 8.49
C ALA A 258 6.79 8.77 7.52
N ALA A 259 5.90 9.68 7.88
CA ALA A 259 5.58 10.89 7.13
C ALA A 259 6.58 12.01 7.47
N MET A 260 7.28 12.48 6.46
CA MET A 260 8.33 13.50 6.54
C MET A 260 7.98 14.67 5.62
N LEU A 261 7.97 15.87 6.17
CA LEU A 261 7.92 17.08 5.38
C LEU A 261 9.31 17.33 4.78
N THR A 262 9.31 17.74 3.51
CA THR A 262 10.50 18.14 2.78
C THR A 262 10.39 19.57 2.34
N LYS A 263 11.52 20.29 2.31
CA LYS A 263 11.63 21.64 1.76
C LYS A 263 12.95 21.75 1.01
N ASP A 264 12.91 22.34 -0.18
CA ASP A 264 14.08 22.55 -1.03
C ASP A 264 14.91 21.26 -1.26
N GLY A 265 14.21 20.12 -1.40
CA GLY A 265 14.80 18.80 -1.64
C GLY A 265 15.44 18.14 -0.41
N GLN A 266 15.09 18.55 0.81
CA GLN A 266 15.62 18.01 2.06
C GLN A 266 14.50 17.81 3.12
N PRO A 267 14.59 16.80 4.00
CA PRO A 267 13.70 16.69 5.16
C PRO A 267 13.81 17.90 6.10
N VAL A 268 12.68 18.36 6.66
CA VAL A 268 12.67 19.54 7.55
C VAL A 268 13.07 19.22 8.98
N ASP A 269 12.80 18.00 9.46
CA ASP A 269 13.11 17.54 10.82
C ASP A 269 14.29 16.56 10.78
N LEU A 270 15.46 17.07 11.17
CA LEU A 270 16.71 16.30 11.20
C LEU A 270 16.68 15.20 12.27
N GLU A 271 16.06 15.44 13.43
CA GLU A 271 16.02 14.47 14.51
C GLU A 271 15.13 13.28 14.14
N PHE A 272 13.99 13.54 13.51
CA PHE A 272 13.11 12.49 12.98
C PHE A 272 13.78 11.71 11.85
N THR A 273 14.51 12.40 10.96
CA THR A 273 15.31 11.78 9.89
C THR A 273 16.37 10.86 10.47
N GLU A 274 17.10 11.31 11.50
CA GLU A 274 18.12 10.53 12.18
C GLU A 274 17.54 9.32 12.90
N MET A 275 16.38 9.47 13.55
CA MET A 275 15.66 8.36 14.19
C MET A 275 15.29 7.30 13.15
N CYS A 276 14.70 7.70 12.01
CA CYS A 276 14.35 6.76 10.94
C CYS A 276 15.58 6.08 10.36
N ALA A 277 16.67 6.82 10.10
CA ALA A 277 17.91 6.26 9.59
C ALA A 277 18.58 5.28 10.57
N GLN A 278 18.51 5.58 11.88
CA GLN A 278 19.00 4.69 12.92
C GLN A 278 18.21 3.38 12.91
N GLU A 279 16.89 3.46 12.95
CA GLU A 279 16.01 2.29 12.93
C GLU A 279 16.23 1.41 11.68
N LEU A 280 16.35 2.03 10.50
CA LEU A 280 16.69 1.32 9.26
C LEU A 280 18.05 0.62 9.35
N SER A 281 19.06 1.27 9.93
CA SER A 281 20.41 0.69 10.11
C SER A 281 20.42 -0.49 11.10
N GLU A 282 19.45 -0.54 12.01
CA GLU A 282 19.23 -1.64 12.95
C GLU A 282 18.28 -2.73 12.38
N GLY A 283 18.01 -2.68 11.07
CA GLY A 283 17.20 -3.67 10.37
C GLY A 283 15.69 -3.50 10.55
N ASN A 284 15.23 -2.37 11.07
CA ASN A 284 13.79 -2.05 11.07
C ASN A 284 13.30 -1.85 9.64
N SER A 285 11.99 -2.01 9.45
CA SER A 285 11.40 -2.12 8.12
C SER A 285 10.05 -1.40 8.06
N PHE A 286 10.01 -0.29 7.33
CA PHE A 286 8.86 0.59 7.21
C PHE A 286 8.93 1.41 5.92
N PHE A 287 7.82 2.07 5.56
CA PHE A 287 7.78 3.03 4.46
C PHE A 287 8.13 4.43 4.95
N ILE A 288 8.69 5.24 4.07
CA ILE A 288 8.85 6.67 4.25
C ILE A 288 7.98 7.36 3.20
N TYR A 289 7.20 8.34 3.65
CA TYR A 289 6.44 9.23 2.80
C TYR A 289 7.03 10.64 2.91
N GLN A 290 7.48 11.21 1.80
CA GLN A 290 8.06 12.55 1.70
C GLN A 290 7.15 13.45 0.88
N SER A 291 6.85 14.64 1.41
CA SER A 291 6.07 15.65 0.68
C SER A 291 6.45 17.07 1.06
N GLU A 292 6.30 18.00 0.12
CA GLU A 292 6.42 19.43 0.37
C GLU A 292 5.16 20.02 1.05
N ASN A 293 4.06 19.26 1.08
CA ASN A 293 2.82 19.65 1.75
C ASN A 293 2.28 18.53 2.68
N ALA A 294 1.86 18.91 3.88
CA ALA A 294 1.26 18.05 4.88
C ALA A 294 -0.18 17.63 4.56
N ASP A 295 -0.85 18.27 3.60
CA ASP A 295 -2.21 17.89 3.15
C ASP A 295 -2.26 16.56 2.39
N SER A 296 -1.10 15.91 2.19
CA SER A 296 -0.97 14.73 1.35
C SER A 296 -0.40 13.56 2.14
N LEU A 297 -1.21 12.60 2.58
CA LEU A 297 -0.70 11.37 3.20
C LEU A 297 -0.97 10.16 2.31
N ALA A 298 -0.13 9.14 2.41
CA ALA A 298 -0.45 7.81 1.91
C ALA A 298 -1.50 7.17 2.82
N SER A 299 -2.73 7.02 2.33
CA SER A 299 -3.86 6.56 3.15
C SER A 299 -4.08 5.04 3.14
N CYS A 300 -3.33 4.31 2.30
CA CYS A 300 -3.40 2.85 2.10
C CYS A 300 -2.06 2.36 1.50
N CYS A 301 -2.07 1.27 0.72
CA CYS A 301 -0.88 0.65 0.13
C CYS A 301 0.03 1.60 -0.66
N ARG A 302 -0.53 2.45 -1.54
CA ARG A 302 0.20 3.47 -2.34
C ARG A 302 -0.60 4.74 -2.61
N LEU A 303 -1.88 4.75 -2.21
CA LEU A 303 -2.84 5.80 -2.50
C LEU A 303 -2.38 7.13 -1.91
N ARG A 304 -2.01 8.07 -2.77
CA ARG A 304 -1.71 9.46 -2.42
C ARG A 304 -2.94 10.31 -2.63
N ASN A 305 -3.16 11.25 -1.72
CA ASN A 305 -4.16 12.29 -1.86
C ASN A 305 -3.45 13.64 -2.01
N GLU A 306 -3.74 14.38 -3.06
CA GLU A 306 -3.48 15.82 -3.08
C GLU A 306 -4.83 16.53 -3.04
N ILE A 307 -5.21 17.02 -1.86
CA ILE A 307 -6.41 17.85 -1.74
C ILE A 307 -6.03 19.21 -2.35
N SER A 308 -6.51 19.48 -3.56
CA SER A 308 -6.24 20.73 -4.29
C SER A 308 -7.08 21.91 -3.82
N ASP A 309 -8.04 21.67 -2.93
CA ASP A 309 -8.91 22.70 -2.40
C ASP A 309 -8.54 22.99 -0.94
N ASN A 310 -7.98 24.18 -0.70
CA ASN A 310 -7.88 24.86 0.61
C ASN A 310 -9.28 25.16 1.21
N THR A 311 -10.28 24.34 0.92
CA THR A 311 -11.53 24.30 1.65
C THR A 311 -11.25 23.68 3.00
N PHE A 312 -10.86 24.56 3.93
CA PHE A 312 -10.98 24.39 5.36
C PHE A 312 -12.17 23.48 5.68
N SER A 313 -11.89 22.25 6.12
CA SER A 313 -12.90 21.38 6.72
C SER A 313 -13.34 22.07 8.00
N TYR A 314 -14.52 22.69 7.97
CA TYR A 314 -15.14 23.43 9.08
C TYR A 314 -15.50 22.56 10.31
N SER A 315 -14.94 21.37 10.39
CA SER A 315 -15.13 20.39 11.44
C SER A 315 -13.81 19.68 11.70
N LEU A 316 -13.12 20.14 12.75
CA LEU A 316 -12.14 19.38 13.53
C LEU A 316 -10.86 18.93 12.79
N GLY A 317 -10.06 19.85 12.24
CA GLY A 317 -8.60 19.68 12.01
C GLY A 317 -8.08 18.51 11.16
N ALA A 318 -8.89 17.54 10.75
CA ALA A 318 -8.48 16.21 10.28
C ALA A 318 -8.80 15.97 8.80
N GLY A 319 -8.75 17.03 7.97
CA GLY A 319 -9.16 17.00 6.56
C GLY A 319 -8.46 15.92 5.72
N GLY A 320 -7.18 15.66 5.98
CA GLY A 320 -6.36 14.66 5.29
C GLY A 320 -6.35 13.25 5.89
N VAL A 321 -7.10 13.00 6.99
CA VAL A 321 -7.08 11.73 7.72
C VAL A 321 -8.04 10.69 7.14
N ALA A 322 -9.27 11.10 6.79
CA ALA A 322 -10.31 10.20 6.31
C ALA A 322 -10.45 10.28 4.77
N THR A 323 -10.03 9.23 4.07
CA THR A 323 -10.04 9.13 2.60
C THR A 323 -9.87 7.66 2.18
N GLY A 324 -9.88 7.35 0.89
CA GLY A 324 -9.68 6.01 0.38
C GLY A 324 -10.06 5.90 -1.09
N SER A 325 -10.36 4.69 -1.53
CA SER A 325 -10.89 4.46 -2.88
C SER A 325 -12.09 3.52 -2.78
N ILE A 326 -13.14 3.84 -3.53
CA ILE A 326 -14.34 3.01 -3.63
C ILE A 326 -14.09 1.83 -4.57
N ASN A 327 -13.37 2.05 -5.66
CA ASN A 327 -13.12 1.06 -6.70
C ASN A 327 -11.83 1.40 -7.45
N VAL A 328 -11.06 0.35 -7.81
CA VAL A 328 -9.93 0.43 -8.73
C VAL A 328 -10.24 -0.38 -10.00
N ILE A 329 -10.18 0.26 -11.17
CA ILE A 329 -10.19 -0.42 -12.47
C ILE A 329 -8.85 -0.12 -13.15
N THR A 330 -8.07 -1.15 -13.44
CA THR A 330 -6.75 -1.00 -14.06
C THR A 330 -6.80 -1.17 -15.57
N LEU A 331 -6.14 -0.26 -16.28
CA LEU A 331 -5.85 -0.37 -17.71
C LEU A 331 -4.63 -1.28 -17.92
N ASN A 332 -4.74 -2.27 -18.80
CA ASN A 332 -3.58 -3.01 -19.30
C ASN A 332 -2.87 -2.18 -20.38
N MET A 333 -1.89 -1.38 -19.97
CA MET A 333 -1.25 -0.41 -20.85
C MET A 333 -0.47 -1.06 -21.98
N ASN A 334 0.13 -2.23 -21.75
CA ASN A 334 0.87 -2.95 -22.79
C ASN A 334 -0.06 -3.30 -23.96
N ARG A 335 -1.17 -3.98 -23.66
CA ARG A 335 -2.21 -4.33 -24.63
C ARG A 335 -2.78 -3.11 -25.35
N LEU A 336 -3.24 -2.12 -24.59
CA LEU A 336 -3.90 -0.95 -25.16
C LEU A 336 -2.96 -0.18 -26.11
N ILE A 337 -1.68 -0.02 -25.74
CA ILE A 337 -0.71 0.70 -26.58
C ILE A 337 -0.35 -0.11 -27.83
N GLN A 338 -0.10 -1.42 -27.72
CA GLN A 338 0.19 -2.26 -28.90
C GLN A 338 -0.97 -2.30 -29.90
N ASN A 339 -2.20 -2.27 -29.39
CA ASN A 339 -3.40 -2.25 -30.21
C ASN A 339 -3.77 -0.84 -30.73
N ASN A 340 -2.94 0.17 -30.48
CA ASN A 340 -3.18 1.57 -30.86
C ASN A 340 -4.51 2.11 -30.32
N ALA A 341 -4.93 1.66 -29.15
CA ALA A 341 -6.16 2.12 -28.51
C ALA A 341 -6.06 3.61 -28.15
N ASN A 342 -7.20 4.30 -28.20
CA ASN A 342 -7.27 5.67 -27.77
C ASN A 342 -7.45 5.73 -26.25
N ILE A 343 -6.34 5.90 -25.52
CA ILE A 343 -6.32 5.92 -24.05
C ILE A 343 -7.31 6.93 -23.45
N VAL A 344 -7.53 8.07 -24.11
CA VAL A 344 -8.51 9.06 -23.64
C VAL A 344 -9.93 8.48 -23.63
N GLU A 345 -10.32 7.80 -24.70
CA GLU A 345 -11.65 7.19 -24.78
C GLU A 345 -11.78 6.02 -23.82
N GLU A 346 -10.72 5.23 -23.62
CA GLU A 346 -10.72 4.15 -22.64
C GLU A 346 -10.88 4.66 -21.20
N VAL A 347 -10.23 5.77 -20.85
CA VAL A 347 -10.39 6.41 -19.53
C VAL A 347 -11.83 6.91 -19.34
N LYS A 348 -12.43 7.55 -20.35
CA LYS A 348 -13.83 8.02 -20.27
C LYS A 348 -14.82 6.88 -20.07
N LYS A 349 -14.60 5.72 -20.72
CA LYS A 349 -15.40 4.51 -20.47
C LYS A 349 -15.24 4.05 -19.03
N VAL A 350 -14.00 3.95 -18.54
CA VAL A 350 -13.71 3.54 -17.16
C VAL A 350 -14.34 4.49 -16.14
N HIS A 351 -14.31 5.82 -16.36
CA HIS A 351 -15.01 6.78 -15.50
C HIS A 351 -16.49 6.44 -15.38
N LYS A 352 -17.18 6.18 -16.50
CA LYS A 352 -18.60 5.81 -16.49
C LYS A 352 -18.86 4.49 -15.76
N TYR A 353 -18.00 3.49 -15.91
CA TYR A 353 -18.10 2.24 -15.15
C TYR A 353 -17.95 2.48 -13.65
N GLN A 354 -17.00 3.30 -13.24
CA GLN A 354 -16.77 3.64 -11.84
C GLN A 354 -17.88 4.52 -11.26
N VAL A 355 -18.47 5.42 -12.05
CA VAL A 355 -19.67 6.17 -11.65
C VAL A 355 -20.85 5.23 -11.41
N ALA A 356 -21.03 4.21 -12.24
CA ALA A 356 -22.04 3.19 -12.00
C ALA A 356 -21.79 2.45 -10.69
N PHE A 357 -20.54 2.04 -10.41
CA PHE A 357 -20.17 1.44 -9.13
C PHE A 357 -20.43 2.38 -7.94
N ARG A 358 -20.08 3.66 -8.08
CA ARG A 358 -20.34 4.70 -7.08
C ARG A 358 -21.83 4.84 -6.78
N LYS A 359 -22.68 4.88 -7.81
CA LYS A 359 -24.14 4.95 -7.66
C LYS A 359 -24.71 3.72 -6.95
N LEU A 360 -24.16 2.54 -7.21
CA LEU A 360 -24.55 1.34 -6.47
C LEU A 360 -24.17 1.43 -4.98
N MET A 361 -23.00 1.97 -4.64
CA MET A 361 -22.61 2.20 -3.24
C MET A 361 -23.49 3.26 -2.56
N GLU A 362 -23.89 4.31 -3.27
CA GLU A 362 -24.87 5.30 -2.76
C GLU A 362 -26.21 4.63 -2.45
N GLU A 363 -26.71 3.72 -3.32
CA GLU A 363 -27.93 2.95 -3.05
C GLU A 363 -27.79 2.05 -1.82
N TYR A 364 -26.64 1.42 -1.62
CA TYR A 364 -26.36 0.62 -0.43
C TYR A 364 -26.28 1.48 0.84
N TYR A 365 -25.73 2.69 0.73
CA TYR A 365 -25.70 3.66 1.81
C TYR A 365 -27.12 4.07 2.22
N GLU A 366 -27.95 4.49 1.26
CA GLU A 366 -29.34 4.90 1.51
C GLU A 366 -30.20 3.75 2.06
N ALA A 367 -29.88 2.50 1.70
CA ALA A 367 -30.52 1.31 2.26
C ALA A 367 -30.01 0.92 3.66
N GLY A 368 -29.03 1.64 4.23
CA GLY A 368 -28.49 1.40 5.56
C GLY A 368 -27.49 0.23 5.66
N LEU A 369 -26.89 -0.20 4.54
CA LEU A 369 -25.96 -1.35 4.50
C LEU A 369 -24.50 -1.00 4.79
N LEU A 370 -24.19 0.30 4.92
CA LEU A 370 -22.81 0.81 5.02
C LEU A 370 -22.57 1.52 6.38
N PRO A 371 -22.60 0.81 7.52
CA PRO A 371 -22.54 1.44 8.85
C PRO A 371 -21.23 2.18 9.15
N ALA A 372 -20.10 1.78 8.57
CA ALA A 372 -18.84 2.55 8.66
C ALA A 372 -19.01 4.01 8.17
N TYR A 373 -19.85 4.21 7.16
CA TYR A 373 -20.14 5.52 6.59
C TYR A 373 -21.16 6.28 7.43
N SER A 374 -22.28 5.65 7.78
CA SER A 374 -23.33 6.32 8.56
C SER A 374 -22.88 6.65 10.00
N ALA A 375 -21.92 5.90 10.55
CA ALA A 375 -21.30 6.18 11.83
C ALA A 375 -20.26 7.32 11.78
N GLY A 376 -19.87 7.79 10.59
CA GLY A 376 -18.99 8.94 10.40
C GLY A 376 -17.48 8.63 10.39
N PHE A 377 -17.07 7.36 10.30
CA PHE A 377 -15.64 6.99 10.23
C PHE A 377 -15.01 7.38 8.89
N ILE A 378 -15.81 7.39 7.83
CA ILE A 378 -15.44 7.80 6.48
C ILE A 378 -16.70 8.35 5.78
N SER A 379 -16.53 9.21 4.78
CA SER A 379 -17.62 9.63 3.90
C SER A 379 -17.31 9.24 2.47
N LEU A 380 -18.35 8.92 1.70
CA LEU A 380 -18.19 8.51 0.31
C LEU A 380 -17.53 9.64 -0.50
N GLU A 381 -17.87 10.91 -0.24
CA GLU A 381 -17.33 12.11 -0.89
C GLU A 381 -15.81 12.24 -0.77
N LYS A 382 -15.22 11.63 0.26
CA LYS A 382 -13.76 11.65 0.50
C LYS A 382 -13.02 10.49 -0.15
N GLN A 383 -13.70 9.61 -0.88
CA GLN A 383 -13.06 8.48 -1.55
C GLN A 383 -12.98 8.68 -3.07
N PHE A 384 -11.86 8.24 -3.64
CA PHE A 384 -11.59 8.30 -5.07
C PHE A 384 -12.22 7.13 -5.83
N LEU A 385 -12.41 7.35 -7.13
CA LEU A 385 -12.61 6.34 -8.16
C LEU A 385 -11.28 6.23 -8.94
N THR A 386 -10.59 5.10 -8.80
CA THR A 386 -9.17 5.00 -9.14
C THR A 386 -8.96 4.30 -10.47
N ILE A 387 -8.27 4.98 -11.39
CA ILE A 387 -7.78 4.42 -12.65
C ILE A 387 -6.41 3.81 -12.36
N GLY A 388 -6.36 2.49 -12.26
CA GLY A 388 -5.11 1.79 -12.06
C GLY A 388 -4.31 1.63 -13.37
N ILE A 389 -3.00 1.49 -13.25
CA ILE A 389 -2.09 1.27 -14.37
C ILE A 389 -1.16 0.09 -14.07
N ASN A 390 -1.03 -0.82 -15.04
CA ASN A 390 0.01 -1.85 -15.06
C ASN A 390 0.49 -2.08 -16.51
N GLY A 391 1.71 -2.59 -16.68
CA GLY A 391 2.26 -2.89 -18.01
C GLY A 391 2.95 -1.73 -18.73
N MET A 392 3.26 -0.62 -18.05
CA MET A 392 3.88 0.55 -18.69
C MET A 392 5.33 0.32 -19.13
N VAL A 393 6.09 -0.48 -18.37
CA VAL A 393 7.47 -0.87 -18.73
C VAL A 393 7.43 -1.72 -19.99
N GLU A 394 6.54 -2.71 -20.02
CA GLU A 394 6.36 -3.64 -21.13
C GLU A 394 5.83 -2.90 -22.38
N ALA A 395 4.89 -1.97 -22.20
CA ALA A 395 4.38 -1.13 -23.27
C ALA A 395 5.52 -0.34 -23.93
N ALA A 396 6.42 0.25 -23.13
CA ALA A 396 7.56 1.01 -23.66
C ALA A 396 8.48 0.11 -24.52
N GLU A 397 8.83 -1.07 -24.02
CA GLU A 397 9.67 -2.02 -24.77
C GLU A 397 9.01 -2.49 -26.07
N SER A 398 7.69 -2.73 -26.05
CA SER A 398 6.93 -3.12 -27.26
C SER A 398 6.99 -2.06 -28.37
N GLN A 399 7.20 -0.80 -27.99
CA GLN A 399 7.35 0.35 -28.91
C GLN A 399 8.82 0.64 -29.24
N GLY A 400 9.76 -0.22 -28.85
CA GLY A 400 11.19 -0.01 -29.05
C GLY A 400 11.81 1.08 -28.17
N VAL A 401 11.13 1.50 -27.10
CA VAL A 401 11.66 2.48 -26.14
C VAL A 401 12.49 1.76 -25.08
N THR A 402 13.78 2.09 -25.00
CA THR A 402 14.65 1.58 -23.94
C THR A 402 14.23 2.12 -22.58
N VAL A 403 13.78 1.23 -21.69
CA VAL A 403 13.41 1.55 -20.31
C VAL A 403 14.65 1.95 -19.51
N GLY A 404 14.50 2.94 -18.63
CA GLY A 404 15.57 3.38 -17.73
C GLY A 404 15.56 4.88 -17.51
N ASN A 405 16.53 5.39 -16.74
CA ASN A 405 16.66 6.81 -16.42
C ASN A 405 17.17 7.62 -17.62
N ASN A 406 16.34 7.74 -18.65
CA ASN A 406 16.61 8.48 -19.87
C ASN A 406 15.39 9.32 -20.29
N LYS A 407 15.64 10.36 -21.07
CA LYS A 407 14.60 11.33 -21.48
C LYS A 407 13.50 10.68 -22.33
N THR A 408 13.84 9.73 -23.20
CA THR A 408 12.89 9.07 -24.11
C THR A 408 11.84 8.29 -23.31
N TYR A 409 12.28 7.47 -22.36
CA TYR A 409 11.38 6.69 -21.51
C TYR A 409 10.54 7.56 -20.58
N LYS A 410 11.14 8.57 -19.93
CA LYS A 410 10.39 9.52 -19.09
C LYS A 410 9.31 10.26 -19.89
N ASN A 411 9.60 10.66 -21.12
CA ASN A 411 8.61 11.29 -22.00
C ASN A 411 7.50 10.31 -22.41
N PHE A 412 7.84 9.04 -22.66
CA PHE A 412 6.86 8.00 -22.96
C PHE A 412 5.87 7.82 -21.80
N VAL A 413 6.38 7.64 -20.57
CA VAL A 413 5.56 7.48 -19.37
C VAL A 413 4.68 8.72 -19.15
N ASN A 414 5.28 9.92 -19.16
CA ASN A 414 4.54 11.17 -18.95
C ASN A 414 3.49 11.43 -20.03
N LYS A 415 3.72 11.04 -21.28
CA LYS A 415 2.72 11.19 -22.35
C LYS A 415 1.41 10.50 -21.96
N TYR A 416 1.46 9.25 -21.54
CA TYR A 416 0.26 8.49 -21.20
C TYR A 416 -0.32 8.87 -19.84
N LEU A 417 0.52 9.08 -18.83
CA LEU A 417 0.05 9.56 -17.51
C LEU A 417 -0.66 10.90 -17.63
N LYS A 418 -0.15 11.83 -18.47
CA LYS A 418 -0.79 13.12 -18.69
C LYS A 418 -2.18 13.00 -19.31
N LEU A 419 -2.36 12.09 -20.28
CA LEU A 419 -3.68 11.86 -20.88
C LEU A 419 -4.70 11.44 -19.82
N ILE A 420 -4.32 10.50 -18.96
CA ILE A 420 -5.19 9.99 -17.89
C ILE A 420 -5.45 11.09 -16.85
N TYR A 421 -4.42 11.83 -16.44
CA TYR A 421 -4.53 12.95 -15.50
C TYR A 421 -5.47 14.05 -15.99
N ASP A 422 -5.32 14.49 -17.24
CA ASP A 422 -6.18 15.53 -17.83
C ASP A 422 -7.64 15.06 -17.87
N GLU A 423 -7.87 13.79 -18.26
CA GLU A 423 -9.22 13.20 -18.28
C GLU A 423 -9.79 13.02 -16.87
N ASN A 424 -9.01 12.62 -15.86
CA ASN A 424 -9.50 12.55 -14.47
C ASN A 424 -10.03 13.90 -13.98
N ARG A 425 -9.35 15.00 -14.34
CA ARG A 425 -9.79 16.35 -14.01
C ARG A 425 -11.06 16.73 -14.76
N ALA A 426 -11.17 16.37 -16.03
CA ALA A 426 -12.40 16.56 -16.81
C ALA A 426 -13.56 15.75 -16.21
N GLY A 427 -13.32 14.48 -15.86
CA GLY A 427 -14.28 13.59 -15.20
C GLY A 427 -14.73 14.11 -13.84
N LYS A 428 -13.84 14.72 -13.04
CA LYS A 428 -14.23 15.38 -11.77
C LYS A 428 -15.24 16.50 -12.02
N LEU A 429 -15.02 17.33 -13.04
CA LEU A 429 -15.93 18.42 -13.40
C LEU A 429 -17.26 17.90 -13.97
N GLU A 430 -17.22 16.82 -14.74
CA GLU A 430 -18.41 16.23 -15.38
C GLU A 430 -19.32 15.50 -14.38
N TYR A 431 -18.74 14.62 -13.55
CA TYR A 431 -19.50 13.71 -12.69
C TYR A 431 -19.59 14.17 -11.23
N GLY A 432 -18.79 15.14 -10.80
CA GLY A 432 -18.74 15.61 -9.41
C GLY A 432 -18.05 14.64 -8.43
N TYR A 433 -17.40 13.59 -8.94
CA TYR A 433 -16.66 12.61 -8.13
C TYR A 433 -15.15 12.79 -8.28
N MET A 434 -14.38 12.38 -7.26
CA MET A 434 -12.93 12.43 -7.33
C MET A 434 -12.39 11.23 -8.10
N PHE A 435 -11.52 11.49 -9.08
CA PHE A 435 -10.78 10.47 -9.82
C PHE A 435 -9.29 10.65 -9.61
N ASN A 436 -8.55 9.54 -9.60
CA ASN A 436 -7.09 9.57 -9.53
C ASN A 436 -6.47 8.37 -10.27
N THR A 437 -5.14 8.41 -10.41
CA THR A 437 -4.37 7.40 -11.14
C THR A 437 -3.35 6.73 -10.24
N GLU A 438 -3.42 5.41 -10.11
CA GLU A 438 -2.48 4.64 -9.28
C GLU A 438 -1.63 3.70 -10.14
N PHE A 439 -0.32 3.67 -9.87
CA PHE A 439 0.53 2.57 -10.36
C PHE A 439 0.37 1.36 -9.44
N VAL A 440 -0.58 0.49 -9.77
CA VAL A 440 -1.12 -0.49 -8.83
C VAL A 440 -0.08 -1.56 -8.43
N PRO A 441 -0.16 -2.11 -7.20
CA PRO A 441 0.72 -3.21 -6.76
C PRO A 441 0.68 -4.45 -7.64
N ALA A 442 -0.47 -4.70 -8.29
CA ALA A 442 -0.69 -5.77 -9.24
C ALA A 442 -0.28 -7.19 -8.78
N GLU A 443 -0.45 -7.55 -7.49
CA GLU A 443 0.02 -8.83 -6.91
C GLU A 443 -0.24 -10.02 -7.85
N ASN A 444 -1.50 -10.17 -8.26
CA ASN A 444 -1.90 -11.20 -9.21
C ASN A 444 -1.96 -10.69 -10.64
N LEU A 445 -2.33 -9.42 -10.81
CA LEU A 445 -2.57 -8.82 -12.12
C LEU A 445 -1.32 -8.81 -13.01
N GLY A 446 -0.12 -8.59 -12.44
CA GLY A 446 1.11 -8.56 -13.23
C GLY A 446 1.38 -9.90 -13.95
N VAL A 447 1.12 -11.03 -13.29
CA VAL A 447 1.23 -12.37 -13.88
C VAL A 447 0.11 -12.64 -14.88
N LYS A 448 -1.11 -12.20 -14.55
CA LYS A 448 -2.29 -12.37 -15.43
C LYS A 448 -2.13 -11.61 -16.75
N ASN A 449 -1.79 -10.32 -16.70
CA ASN A 449 -1.59 -9.51 -17.91
C ASN A 449 -0.51 -10.09 -18.82
N ALA A 450 0.63 -10.49 -18.25
CA ALA A 450 1.70 -11.15 -19.01
C ALA A 450 1.20 -12.40 -19.74
N LYS A 451 0.46 -13.25 -19.04
CA LYS A 451 -0.10 -14.48 -19.62
C LYS A 451 -1.13 -14.17 -20.71
N TRP A 452 -2.11 -13.31 -20.44
CA TRP A 452 -3.19 -12.98 -21.38
C TRP A 452 -2.67 -12.34 -22.66
N ASP A 453 -1.73 -11.40 -22.54
CA ASP A 453 -1.13 -10.73 -23.69
C ASP A 453 -0.30 -11.70 -24.53
N MET A 454 0.40 -12.64 -23.90
CA MET A 454 1.16 -13.68 -24.59
C MET A 454 0.24 -14.65 -25.35
N GLU A 455 -0.88 -15.07 -24.75
CA GLU A 455 -1.88 -15.94 -25.38
C GLU A 455 -2.52 -15.29 -26.61
N ASP A 456 -2.68 -13.96 -26.59
CA ASP A 456 -3.22 -13.17 -27.71
C ASP A 456 -2.16 -12.71 -28.71
N GLY A 457 -0.90 -13.17 -28.58
CA GLY A 457 0.18 -12.91 -29.53
C GLY A 457 0.78 -11.50 -29.47
N LEU A 458 0.58 -10.77 -28.38
CA LEU A 458 1.22 -9.48 -28.13
C LEU A 458 2.68 -9.66 -27.70
N ILE A 459 3.47 -8.60 -27.83
CA ILE A 459 4.86 -8.59 -27.37
C ILE A 459 4.87 -8.61 -25.84
N VAL A 460 5.48 -9.66 -25.28
CA VAL A 460 5.63 -9.88 -23.83
C VAL A 460 7.07 -10.32 -23.56
N ASN A 461 7.79 -9.53 -22.77
CA ASN A 461 9.21 -9.79 -22.47
C ASN A 461 9.43 -10.52 -21.14
N ARG A 462 8.38 -10.70 -20.33
CA ARG A 462 8.46 -11.27 -18.99
C ARG A 462 7.13 -11.84 -18.50
N ASP A 463 7.21 -12.87 -17.66
CA ASP A 463 6.06 -13.62 -17.13
C ASP A 463 5.28 -12.88 -16.03
N CYS A 464 5.78 -11.73 -15.57
CA CYS A 464 5.10 -10.87 -14.61
C CYS A 464 5.41 -9.40 -14.94
N TYR A 465 4.38 -8.62 -15.26
CA TYR A 465 4.55 -7.20 -15.56
C TYR A 465 5.00 -6.42 -14.33
N ASN A 466 5.84 -5.42 -14.59
CA ASN A 466 6.41 -4.59 -13.55
C ASN A 466 5.35 -3.66 -12.94
N SER A 467 5.38 -3.57 -11.61
CA SER A 467 4.56 -2.64 -10.81
C SER A 467 5.36 -1.40 -10.37
N TYR A 468 6.41 -1.09 -11.14
CA TYR A 468 7.37 -0.01 -10.93
C TYR A 468 7.71 0.66 -12.27
N PHE A 469 8.45 1.76 -12.22
CA PHE A 469 8.94 2.45 -13.42
C PHE A 469 10.25 1.87 -13.98
N TYR A 470 10.71 0.73 -13.48
CA TYR A 470 11.93 0.06 -13.92
C TYR A 470 11.70 -1.44 -14.10
N ILE A 471 12.62 -2.08 -14.81
CA ILE A 471 12.68 -3.54 -15.01
C ILE A 471 13.30 -4.17 -13.76
N VAL A 472 12.56 -5.03 -13.06
CA VAL A 472 13.05 -5.63 -11.79
C VAL A 472 14.25 -6.55 -11.96
N GLU A 473 14.36 -7.19 -13.12
CA GLU A 473 15.46 -8.10 -13.49
C GLU A 473 16.67 -7.40 -14.12
N ASP A 474 16.60 -6.07 -14.35
CA ASP A 474 17.72 -5.32 -14.91
C ASP A 474 18.81 -5.07 -13.86
N GLU A 475 20.01 -5.59 -14.13
CA GLU A 475 21.19 -5.44 -13.29
C GLU A 475 21.91 -4.10 -13.50
N THR A 476 21.56 -3.33 -14.53
CA THR A 476 22.26 -2.08 -14.89
C THR A 476 21.65 -0.85 -14.22
N THR A 477 20.35 -0.87 -13.93
CA THR A 477 19.65 0.20 -13.21
C THR A 477 19.98 0.17 -11.72
N ASN A 478 20.82 1.11 -11.27
CA ASN A 478 21.24 1.23 -9.87
C ASN A 478 20.19 1.91 -8.97
N SER A 479 20.43 1.93 -7.66
CA SER A 479 19.53 2.51 -6.67
C SER A 479 19.16 3.98 -6.90
N LEU A 480 20.09 4.82 -7.35
CA LEU A 480 19.81 6.23 -7.63
C LEU A 480 18.95 6.39 -8.87
N ASP A 481 19.18 5.57 -9.91
CA ASP A 481 18.33 5.57 -11.10
C ASP A 481 16.90 5.13 -10.75
N LYS A 482 16.72 4.13 -9.88
CA LYS A 482 15.39 3.72 -9.36
C LYS A 482 14.70 4.85 -8.59
N ILE A 483 15.44 5.57 -7.74
CA ILE A 483 14.93 6.75 -7.02
C ILE A 483 14.47 7.84 -8.00
N VAL A 484 15.29 8.16 -9.00
CA VAL A 484 14.95 9.18 -10.02
C VAL A 484 13.76 8.76 -10.88
N LEU A 485 13.64 7.47 -11.20
CA LEU A 485 12.49 6.94 -11.94
C LEU A 485 11.18 7.03 -11.16
N HIS A 486 11.22 7.04 -9.83
CA HIS A 486 10.07 7.36 -8.97
C HIS A 486 10.05 8.82 -8.51
N GLY A 487 10.91 9.66 -9.09
CA GLY A 487 11.00 11.09 -8.78
C GLY A 487 10.04 11.95 -9.58
N SER A 488 10.03 13.24 -9.25
CA SER A 488 9.07 14.25 -9.74
C SER A 488 9.00 14.36 -11.26
N GLU A 489 10.10 14.10 -11.97
CA GLU A 489 10.13 14.12 -13.44
C GLU A 489 9.27 13.01 -14.07
N THR A 490 9.15 11.85 -13.43
CA THR A 490 8.42 10.68 -13.98
C THR A 490 7.00 10.61 -13.45
N ILE A 491 6.80 10.96 -12.17
CA ILE A 491 5.50 10.84 -11.50
C ILE A 491 4.67 12.12 -11.52
N LYS A 492 5.08 13.13 -12.30
CA LYS A 492 4.44 14.46 -12.36
C LYS A 492 2.93 14.41 -12.56
N TYR A 493 2.45 13.49 -13.40
CA TYR A 493 1.04 13.33 -13.73
C TYR A 493 0.40 12.12 -13.04
N LEU A 494 1.04 11.59 -12.00
CA LEU A 494 0.51 10.51 -11.19
C LEU A 494 -0.10 11.07 -9.90
N ASP A 495 -1.41 11.25 -9.93
CA ASP A 495 -2.22 11.91 -8.90
C ASP A 495 -2.80 10.94 -7.83
N GLY A 496 -2.65 9.63 -8.01
CA GLY A 496 -3.08 8.60 -7.04
C GLY A 496 -1.95 7.79 -6.42
N GLY A 497 -0.70 7.93 -6.90
CA GLY A 497 0.50 7.43 -6.22
C GLY A 497 1.14 6.16 -6.80
N SER A 498 2.38 5.93 -6.37
CA SER A 498 3.20 4.74 -6.62
C SER A 498 4.09 4.50 -5.41
N ALA A 499 4.72 3.32 -5.31
CA ALA A 499 5.70 3.03 -4.26
C ALA A 499 6.98 2.49 -4.87
N LEU A 500 8.12 3.00 -4.41
CA LEU A 500 9.44 2.44 -4.71
C LEU A 500 9.83 1.43 -3.63
N HIS A 501 10.01 0.17 -4.02
CA HIS A 501 10.62 -0.85 -3.17
C HIS A 501 12.10 -0.98 -3.53
N LEU A 502 12.95 -0.23 -2.83
CA LEU A 502 14.37 -0.15 -3.14
C LEU A 502 15.12 -1.33 -2.52
N ASN A 503 15.34 -2.38 -3.29
CA ASN A 503 16.11 -3.54 -2.85
C ASN A 503 17.60 -3.16 -2.70
N LEU A 504 18.19 -3.52 -1.55
CA LEU A 504 19.60 -3.32 -1.23
C LEU A 504 20.25 -4.67 -0.87
N GLU A 505 21.51 -4.86 -1.24
CA GLU A 505 22.27 -6.10 -1.00
C GLU A 505 22.50 -6.36 0.49
N GLU A 506 22.86 -5.30 1.21
CA GLU A 506 23.17 -5.29 2.63
C GLU A 506 22.54 -4.06 3.28
N THR A 507 22.45 -4.07 4.60
CA THR A 507 21.91 -2.95 5.38
C THR A 507 22.98 -1.84 5.50
N PRO A 508 22.76 -0.65 4.93
CA PRO A 508 23.64 0.50 5.17
C PRO A 508 23.71 0.89 6.65
N ASN A 509 24.78 1.58 7.02
CA ASN A 509 24.84 2.26 8.32
C ASN A 509 23.91 3.49 8.35
N LYS A 510 23.74 4.09 9.53
CA LYS A 510 22.90 5.29 9.74
C LYS A 510 23.21 6.40 8.72
N GLU A 511 24.49 6.73 8.51
CA GLU A 511 24.91 7.78 7.58
C GLU A 511 24.52 7.46 6.12
N GLY A 512 24.65 6.20 5.71
CA GLY A 512 24.23 5.72 4.39
C GLY A 512 22.73 5.88 4.19
N PHE A 513 21.91 5.53 5.18
CA PHE A 513 20.47 5.75 5.11
C PHE A 513 20.09 7.24 5.09
N ILE A 514 20.78 8.11 5.85
CA ILE A 514 20.58 9.56 5.76
C ILE A 514 20.81 10.02 4.31
N LYS A 515 21.95 9.62 3.69
CA LYS A 515 22.25 9.98 2.29
C LYS A 515 21.17 9.51 1.31
N LEU A 516 20.62 8.31 1.51
CA LEU A 516 19.53 7.78 0.68
C LEU A 516 18.21 8.56 0.88
N ILE A 517 17.85 8.89 2.12
CA ILE A 517 16.65 9.70 2.45
C ILE A 517 16.74 11.11 1.86
N TYR A 518 17.95 11.68 1.81
CA TYR A 518 18.18 12.97 1.13
C TYR A 518 18.13 12.83 -0.39
N ALA A 519 18.64 11.73 -0.95
CA ALA A 519 18.56 11.47 -2.37
C ALA A 519 17.10 11.31 -2.85
N THR A 520 16.24 10.64 -2.07
CA THR A 520 14.80 10.55 -2.38
C THR A 520 14.12 11.91 -2.31
N ALA A 521 14.42 12.72 -1.28
CA ALA A 521 13.85 14.06 -1.15
C ALA A 521 14.25 14.95 -2.33
N LYS A 522 15.53 14.94 -2.70
CA LYS A 522 16.06 15.70 -3.84
C LYS A 522 15.48 15.27 -5.19
N ALA A 523 15.19 13.98 -5.35
CA ALA A 523 14.55 13.46 -6.56
C ALA A 523 13.04 13.72 -6.59
N GLY A 524 12.42 14.07 -5.45
CA GLY A 524 10.96 14.12 -5.31
C GLY A 524 10.33 12.72 -5.33
N CYS A 525 11.03 11.70 -4.83
CA CYS A 525 10.49 10.36 -4.64
C CYS A 525 9.67 10.33 -3.35
N ASN A 526 8.36 10.37 -3.50
CA ASN A 526 7.44 10.66 -2.41
C ASN A 526 7.08 9.46 -1.52
N TYR A 527 7.15 8.22 -2.01
CA TYR A 527 6.77 7.06 -1.22
C TYR A 527 7.63 5.84 -1.54
N PHE A 528 8.39 5.39 -0.54
CA PHE A 528 9.41 4.38 -0.75
C PHE A 528 9.69 3.57 0.52
N CYS A 529 10.31 2.41 0.35
CA CYS A 529 10.95 1.68 1.43
C CYS A 529 12.28 1.07 0.98
N PHE A 530 13.14 0.75 1.93
CA PHE A 530 14.36 -0.01 1.69
C PHE A 530 14.11 -1.48 2.01
N ASN A 531 14.48 -2.35 1.08
CA ASN A 531 14.27 -3.79 1.17
C ASN A 531 15.60 -4.51 1.29
N ILE A 532 15.85 -5.04 2.48
CA ILE A 532 16.88 -6.04 2.74
C ILE A 532 16.13 -7.33 3.09
N ARG A 533 16.55 -8.48 2.54
CA ARG A 533 15.89 -9.75 2.85
C ARG A 533 16.19 -10.13 4.29
N ILE A 534 15.12 -10.36 5.06
CA ILE A 534 15.19 -10.90 6.40
C ILE A 534 15.25 -12.42 6.27
N THR A 535 16.25 -13.06 6.86
CA THR A 535 16.40 -14.52 6.86
C THR A 535 15.59 -15.12 8.00
N ILE A 536 14.85 -16.18 7.69
CA ILE A 536 14.06 -16.93 8.66
C ILE A 536 14.42 -18.40 8.55
N CYS A 537 14.87 -19.00 9.66
CA CYS A 537 15.11 -20.43 9.71
C CYS A 537 13.80 -21.18 9.92
N ASN A 538 13.51 -22.15 9.05
CA ASN A 538 12.29 -22.96 9.16
C ASN A 538 12.41 -24.10 10.20
N ASP A 539 13.62 -24.36 10.71
CA ASP A 539 13.86 -25.44 11.68
C ASP A 539 13.88 -24.97 13.14
N CYS A 540 14.41 -23.76 13.42
CA CYS A 540 14.49 -23.20 14.77
C CYS A 540 13.79 -21.85 14.95
N ASP A 541 13.08 -21.38 13.93
CA ASP A 541 12.35 -20.10 13.91
C ASP A 541 13.20 -18.84 14.15
N HIS A 542 14.53 -18.96 14.15
CA HIS A 542 15.41 -17.79 14.29
C HIS A 542 15.21 -16.81 13.12
N ILE A 543 14.98 -15.54 13.46
CA ILE A 543 14.84 -14.43 12.52
C ILE A 543 16.11 -13.58 12.58
N ASP A 544 16.82 -13.53 11.46
CA ASP A 544 17.99 -12.70 11.25
C ASP A 544 17.62 -11.57 10.29
N LYS A 545 17.83 -10.32 10.70
CA LYS A 545 17.52 -9.13 9.88
C LYS A 545 18.53 -8.88 8.75
N SER A 546 19.57 -9.70 8.66
CA SER A 546 20.51 -9.71 7.55
C SER A 546 20.20 -10.85 6.57
N THR A 547 20.61 -10.66 5.32
CA THR A 547 20.42 -11.67 4.27
C THR A 547 21.51 -12.74 4.39
N VAL A 548 21.15 -13.90 4.93
CA VAL A 548 22.01 -15.09 4.98
C VAL A 548 21.31 -16.33 4.43
N PHE A 549 22.09 -17.31 3.99
CA PHE A 549 21.61 -18.56 3.38
C PHE A 549 21.84 -19.79 4.26
N ARG A 550 22.29 -19.57 5.49
CA ARG A 550 22.47 -20.56 6.55
C ARG A 550 22.14 -19.91 7.89
N CYS A 551 21.39 -20.60 8.74
CA CYS A 551 21.03 -20.09 10.06
C CYS A 551 22.29 -19.92 10.93
N LYS A 552 22.44 -18.78 11.60
CA LYS A 552 23.57 -18.52 12.51
C LYS A 552 23.44 -19.25 13.85
N GLU A 553 22.24 -19.66 14.24
CA GLU A 553 21.97 -20.35 15.52
C GLU A 553 22.06 -21.87 15.43
N CYS A 554 21.48 -22.47 14.38
CA CYS A 554 21.39 -23.94 14.25
C CYS A 554 22.08 -24.51 13.01
N GLU A 555 22.75 -23.66 12.21
CA GLU A 555 23.46 -24.02 10.97
C GLU A 555 22.60 -24.63 9.85
N SER A 556 21.28 -24.68 10.02
CA SER A 556 20.36 -25.19 9.00
C SER A 556 20.41 -24.37 7.72
N THR A 557 20.30 -25.05 6.59
CA THR A 557 20.11 -24.46 5.25
C THR A 557 18.64 -24.39 4.83
N ASN A 558 17.72 -24.88 5.68
CA ASN A 558 16.27 -24.76 5.48
C ASN A 558 15.83 -23.34 5.85
N ILE A 559 16.12 -22.40 4.95
CA ILE A 559 15.91 -20.97 5.12
C ILE A 559 14.80 -20.49 4.18
N ASP A 560 13.96 -19.60 4.70
CA ASP A 560 13.07 -18.74 3.94
C ASP A 560 13.54 -17.29 4.09
N HIS A 561 13.12 -16.43 3.17
CA HIS A 561 13.38 -14.99 3.26
C HIS A 561 12.06 -14.24 3.39
N ALA A 562 12.02 -13.18 4.19
CA ALA A 562 10.91 -12.22 4.19
C ALA A 562 11.34 -10.91 3.52
N THR A 563 10.47 -10.37 2.67
CA THR A 563 10.68 -9.09 1.97
C THR A 563 9.34 -8.45 1.58
N ARG A 564 9.37 -7.23 1.05
CA ARG A 564 8.22 -6.60 0.39
C ARG A 564 8.31 -6.78 -1.12
N VAL A 565 7.42 -7.59 -1.68
CA VAL A 565 7.33 -7.74 -3.14
C VAL A 565 6.44 -6.66 -3.76
N ILE A 566 5.37 -6.25 -3.06
CA ILE A 566 4.29 -5.41 -3.60
C ILE A 566 3.72 -4.37 -2.63
N GLY A 567 4.04 -4.45 -1.33
CA GLY A 567 3.57 -3.46 -0.35
C GLY A 567 3.71 -3.85 1.13
N TYR A 568 3.80 -5.13 1.49
CA TYR A 568 3.89 -5.56 2.89
C TYR A 568 4.94 -6.65 3.08
N LEU A 569 5.47 -6.76 4.31
CA LEU A 569 6.54 -7.69 4.66
C LEU A 569 5.95 -9.09 4.87
N LYS A 570 6.33 -10.04 4.03
CA LYS A 570 5.90 -11.44 4.13
C LYS A 570 7.03 -12.37 3.69
N ARG A 571 6.99 -13.62 4.17
CA ARG A 571 7.79 -14.74 3.66
C ARG A 571 7.63 -14.88 2.15
N VAL A 572 8.72 -15.12 1.44
CA VAL A 572 8.72 -15.32 -0.01
C VAL A 572 7.87 -16.54 -0.37
N SER A 573 7.99 -17.61 0.40
CA SER A 573 7.22 -18.86 0.23
C SER A 573 5.70 -18.69 0.32
N ASN A 574 5.22 -17.60 0.93
CA ASN A 574 3.79 -17.30 1.06
C ASN A 574 3.20 -16.61 -0.17
N PHE A 575 4.01 -15.96 -1.02
CA PHE A 575 3.51 -15.35 -2.25
C PHE A 575 3.09 -16.43 -3.26
N SER A 576 2.29 -16.03 -4.26
CA SER A 576 1.96 -16.93 -5.37
C SER A 576 3.23 -17.40 -6.10
N SER A 577 3.18 -18.58 -6.69
CA SER A 577 4.31 -19.16 -7.45
C SER A 577 4.86 -18.22 -8.54
N GLY A 578 3.99 -17.47 -9.23
CA GLY A 578 4.40 -16.45 -10.20
C GLY A 578 5.21 -15.31 -9.55
N ARG A 579 4.82 -14.87 -8.35
CA ARG A 579 5.54 -13.83 -7.60
C ARG A 579 6.82 -14.33 -6.95
N GLN A 580 6.88 -15.60 -6.57
CA GLN A 580 8.14 -16.22 -6.15
C GLN A 580 9.15 -16.22 -7.29
N LYS A 581 8.74 -16.63 -8.50
CA LYS A 581 9.59 -16.58 -9.71
C LYS A 581 10.08 -15.16 -10.00
N GLU A 582 9.18 -14.17 -10.01
CA GLU A 582 9.54 -12.75 -10.20
C GLU A 582 10.51 -12.27 -9.12
N HIS A 583 10.28 -12.63 -7.85
CA HIS A 583 11.17 -12.28 -6.75
C HIS A 583 12.59 -12.80 -6.95
N HIS A 584 12.77 -14.02 -7.47
CA HIS A 584 14.09 -14.59 -7.75
C HIS A 584 14.86 -13.88 -8.86
N LEU A 585 14.17 -13.14 -9.72
CA LEU A 585 14.78 -12.33 -10.78
C LEU A 585 15.19 -10.94 -10.29
N ARG A 586 14.68 -10.49 -9.14
CA ARG A 586 14.94 -9.13 -8.65
C ARG A 586 16.42 -8.88 -8.42
N HIS A 587 16.91 -7.78 -8.95
CA HIS A 587 18.29 -7.36 -8.71
C HIS A 587 18.45 -6.73 -7.31
N TYR A 588 19.36 -7.31 -6.52
CA TYR A 588 19.74 -6.86 -5.17
C TYR A 588 21.10 -6.13 -5.14
N HIS A 589 21.69 -5.74 -6.28
CA HIS A 589 22.97 -5.02 -6.35
C HIS A 589 24.23 -5.79 -5.91
N THR A 590 24.12 -7.11 -5.71
CA THR A 590 25.14 -8.02 -5.13
C THR A 590 26.44 -8.21 -5.91
N GLU A 591 26.69 -7.47 -7.00
CA GLU A 591 27.95 -7.53 -7.73
C GLU A 591 28.55 -6.14 -7.98
N THR A 592 29.70 -5.87 -7.36
CA THR A 592 30.67 -4.90 -7.84
C THR A 592 31.34 -5.44 -9.10
N LYS A 593 30.60 -5.54 -10.21
CA LYS A 593 31.26 -5.52 -11.51
C LYS A 593 31.86 -4.13 -11.65
N ASN A 594 33.19 -4.07 -11.58
CA ASN A 594 34.01 -2.89 -11.82
C ASN A 594 33.80 -2.43 -13.27
N THR A 595 32.68 -1.78 -13.53
CA THR A 595 32.36 -1.15 -14.81
C THR A 595 33.01 0.22 -14.83
N SER A 596 33.62 0.59 -15.96
CA SER A 596 34.29 1.91 -16.10
C SER A 596 33.37 3.09 -15.81
N LEU A 597 32.05 2.89 -15.99
CA LEU A 597 30.99 3.82 -15.63
C LEU A 597 30.88 4.06 -14.12
N ASN A 598 30.97 3.01 -13.29
CA ASN A 598 30.94 3.16 -11.83
C ASN A 598 32.18 3.91 -11.32
N THR A 599 33.36 3.60 -11.86
CA THR A 599 34.60 4.32 -11.53
C THR A 599 34.52 5.79 -11.95
N HIS A 600 33.96 6.08 -13.12
CA HIS A 600 33.79 7.45 -13.60
C HIS A 600 32.81 8.24 -12.72
N ARG A 601 31.68 7.63 -12.32
CA ARG A 601 30.66 8.22 -11.44
C ARG A 601 31.18 8.50 -10.04
N VAL A 602 31.93 7.57 -9.43
CA VAL A 602 32.58 7.78 -8.13
C VAL A 602 33.58 8.94 -8.22
N SER A 603 34.37 9.03 -9.30
CA SER A 603 35.29 10.16 -9.50
C SER A 603 34.56 11.50 -9.63
N LEU A 604 33.34 11.49 -10.18
CA LEU A 604 32.50 12.67 -10.34
C LEU A 604 31.90 13.12 -9.00
N LEU A 605 31.43 12.17 -8.18
CA LEU A 605 30.93 12.46 -6.83
C LEU A 605 32.02 13.00 -5.91
N GLN A 606 33.23 12.40 -5.94
CA GLN A 606 34.39 12.90 -5.20
C GLN A 606 34.80 14.32 -5.64
N LYS A 607 34.64 14.66 -6.93
CA LYS A 607 34.89 16.02 -7.43
C LYS A 607 33.83 17.02 -6.98
N ILE A 608 32.59 16.59 -6.72
CA ILE A 608 31.52 17.44 -6.20
C ILE A 608 31.75 17.72 -4.71
N GLU A 609 32.14 16.70 -3.91
CA GLU A 609 32.53 16.88 -2.50
C GLU A 609 33.76 17.78 -2.33
N ALA A 610 34.68 17.79 -3.30
CA ALA A 610 35.86 18.64 -3.30
C ALA A 610 35.58 20.12 -3.66
N GLN A 611 34.34 20.51 -3.96
CA GLN A 611 34.02 21.91 -4.22
C GLN A 611 34.02 22.74 -2.92
N PRO A 612 34.67 23.93 -2.90
CA PRO A 612 34.83 24.73 -1.68
C PRO A 612 33.52 25.11 -0.98
N LEU A 613 32.43 25.21 -1.75
CA LEU A 613 31.11 25.57 -1.24
C LEU A 613 30.48 24.48 -0.35
N VAL A 614 30.79 23.20 -0.61
CA VAL A 614 30.27 22.07 0.19
C VAL A 614 31.11 21.88 1.46
N LYS A 615 32.42 22.14 1.37
CA LYS A 615 33.33 22.06 2.51
C LYS A 615 33.08 23.15 3.55
N ALA A 616 32.70 24.35 3.11
CA ALA A 616 32.34 25.46 4.00
C ALA A 616 31.06 25.17 4.83
N ILE A 617 30.11 24.40 4.28
CA ILE A 617 28.88 24.01 5.00
C ILE A 617 29.16 22.97 6.09
N TYR A 618 30.21 22.16 5.94
CA TYR A 618 30.62 21.16 6.94
C TYR A 618 31.53 21.73 8.04
N GLU A 619 32.15 22.89 7.84
CA GLU A 619 33.03 23.53 8.84
C GLU A 619 32.28 24.57 9.70
N GLU A 620 31.05 24.96 9.34
CA GLU A 620 30.16 25.83 10.15
C GLU A 620 28.96 25.09 10.82
N LEU A 621 28.91 23.76 10.71
CA LEU A 621 28.07 22.87 11.54
C LEU A 621 28.95 22.15 12.57
#